data_AF-A0A2D6XJE6-F1
#
_entry.id   AF-A0A2D6XJE6-F1
#
_cell.length_a   1.000
_cell.length_b   1.000
_cell.length_c   1.000
_cell.angle_alpha   90.00
_cell.angle_beta   90.00
_cell.angle_gamma   90.00
#
_symmetry.space_group_name_H-M   'P 1'
#
loop_
_entity.id
_entity.type
_entity.pdbx_description
1 polymer ?
#
loop_
_entity_poly.entity_id
_entity_poly.type
_entity_poly.pdbx_seq_one_letter_code
_entity_poly.pdbx_strand_id
1 'polypeptide(L)'
;METYITGGVRQNMAQDIEYAMQIHGALEKFRADDWGEVVGQDKKMNDSSDNLYALGVYRAGRDKVWIIREHDGSATTVLYPDEY
;
A
#
# COMPACT_ATOMS: atom_id res chain seq x y z
N MET A 1 10.20 -11.64 0.33
CA MET A 1 9.44 -10.38 0.30
C MET A 1 8.88 -10.15 1.69
N GLU A 2 9.47 -9.22 2.42
CA GLU A 2 9.01 -8.85 3.76
C GLU A 2 7.90 -7.79 3.65
N THR A 3 6.95 -7.82 4.58
CA THR A 3 5.88 -6.82 4.65
C THR A 3 6.00 -6.04 5.95
N TYR A 4 6.21 -4.74 5.84
CA TYR A 4 6.28 -3.80 6.95
C TYR A 4 4.96 -3.03 7.05
N ILE A 5 4.52 -2.77 8.27
CA ILE A 5 3.32 -1.99 8.57
C ILE A 5 3.73 -0.99 9.63
N THR A 6 3.57 0.30 9.35
CA THR A 6 3.90 1.40 10.27
C THR A 6 3.08 1.34 11.55
N GLY A 7 3.55 2.08 12.57
CA GLY A 7 2.93 2.11 13.88
C GLY A 7 1.46 2.55 13.84
N GLY A 8 1.14 3.60 13.06
CA GLY A 8 -0.21 4.12 12.94
C GLY A 8 -1.17 3.10 12.33
N VAL A 9 -0.79 2.52 11.18
CA VAL A 9 -1.62 1.51 10.51
C VAL A 9 -1.80 0.28 11.39
N ARG A 10 -0.72 -0.21 12.01
CA ARG A 10 -0.78 -1.39 12.90
C ARG A 10 -1.68 -1.16 14.12
N GLN A 11 -1.66 0.04 14.70
CA GLN A 11 -2.51 0.38 15.83
C GLN A 11 -3.99 0.28 15.44
N ASN A 12 -4.38 0.87 14.30
CA ASN A 12 -5.78 0.83 13.85
C ASN A 12 -6.23 -0.60 13.48
N MET A 13 -5.36 -1.39 12.84
CA MET A 13 -5.63 -2.82 12.60
C MET A 13 -5.88 -3.61 13.90
N ALA A 14 -5.21 -3.27 15.00
CA ALA A 14 -5.38 -3.97 16.27
C ALA A 14 -6.67 -3.57 17.00
N GLN A 15 -7.23 -2.40 16.70
CA GLN A 15 -8.46 -1.90 17.33
C GLN A 15 -9.72 -2.23 16.52
N ASP A 16 -9.59 -2.39 15.20
CA ASP A 16 -10.71 -2.57 14.29
C ASP A 16 -10.43 -3.73 13.30
N ILE A 17 -11.22 -4.81 13.44
CA ILE A 17 -11.09 -6.00 12.60
C ILE A 17 -11.52 -5.75 11.15
N GLU A 18 -12.51 -4.88 10.93
CA GLU A 18 -12.94 -4.51 9.57
C GLU A 18 -11.83 -3.72 8.88
N TYR A 19 -11.22 -2.78 9.61
CA TYR A 19 -10.04 -2.06 9.13
C TYR A 19 -8.90 -3.03 8.77
N ALA A 20 -8.60 -4.01 9.64
CA ALA A 20 -7.58 -5.02 9.36
C ALA A 20 -7.88 -5.85 8.10
N MET A 21 -9.15 -6.24 7.90
CA MET A 21 -9.58 -6.94 6.68
C MET A 21 -9.43 -6.09 5.42
N GLN A 22 -9.72 -4.79 5.50
CA GLN A 22 -9.54 -3.86 4.38
C GLN A 22 -8.07 -3.69 4.01
N ILE A 23 -7.17 -3.60 4.99
CA ILE A 23 -5.71 -3.59 4.75
C ILE A 23 -5.26 -4.90 4.09
N HIS A 24 -5.77 -6.04 4.55
CA HIS A 24 -5.45 -7.33 3.93
C HIS A 24 -5.91 -7.39 2.47
N GLY A 25 -7.14 -6.98 2.18
CA GLY A 25 -7.67 -6.92 0.82
C GLY A 25 -6.91 -5.93 -0.08
N ALA A 26 -6.44 -4.81 0.48
CA ALA A 26 -5.57 -3.87 -0.22
C ALA A 26 -4.22 -4.50 -0.60
N LEU A 27 -3.61 -5.29 0.30
CA LEU A 27 -2.38 -6.04 0.01
C LEU A 27 -2.59 -7.09 -1.08
N GLU A 28 -3.72 -7.80 -1.08
CA GLU A 28 -4.03 -8.79 -2.13
C GLU A 28 -4.21 -8.12 -3.49
N LYS A 29 -4.95 -7.02 -3.56
CA LYS A 29 -5.09 -6.21 -4.78
C LYS A 29 -3.73 -5.73 -5.30
N PHE A 30 -2.91 -5.18 -4.41
CA PHE A 30 -1.59 -4.67 -4.76
C PHE A 30 -0.65 -5.74 -5.29
N ARG A 31 -0.79 -6.99 -4.83
CA ARG A 31 -0.04 -8.15 -5.34
C ARG A 31 -0.51 -8.60 -6.73
N ALA A 32 -1.73 -8.27 -7.10
CA ALA A 32 -2.31 -8.52 -8.42
C ALA A 32 -2.14 -7.33 -9.37
N ASP A 33 -1.23 -6.39 -9.06
CA ASP A 33 -0.96 -5.16 -9.81
C ASP A 33 -2.20 -4.26 -10.00
N ASP A 34 -3.20 -4.42 -9.12
CA ASP A 34 -4.23 -3.41 -8.92
C ASP A 34 -3.60 -2.29 -8.08
N TRP A 35 -3.53 -1.08 -8.64
CA TRP A 35 -2.91 0.06 -7.95
C TRP A 35 -3.92 0.89 -7.15
N GLY A 36 -5.19 0.46 -7.08
CA GLY A 36 -6.27 1.16 -6.38
C GLY A 36 -6.55 2.54 -6.99
N GLU A 37 -6.55 3.57 -6.13
CA GLU A 37 -6.84 4.96 -6.50
C GLU A 37 -5.64 5.73 -7.08
N VAL A 38 -4.58 5.03 -7.53
CA VAL A 38 -3.42 5.67 -8.18
C VAL A 38 -3.83 6.22 -9.54
N VAL A 39 -3.52 7.49 -9.79
CA VAL A 39 -3.91 8.22 -11.01
C VAL A 39 -2.72 8.93 -11.65
N GLY A 40 -2.86 9.27 -12.94
CA GLY A 40 -1.92 10.15 -13.62
C GLY A 40 -0.53 9.54 -13.83
N GLN A 41 0.50 10.28 -13.41
CA GLN A 41 1.91 9.93 -13.64
C GLN A 41 2.35 8.74 -12.79
N ASP A 42 1.85 8.62 -11.57
CA ASP A 42 2.20 7.52 -10.65
C ASP A 42 1.74 6.16 -11.20
N LYS A 43 0.58 6.12 -11.87
CA LYS A 43 0.12 4.89 -12.54
C LYS A 43 1.05 4.48 -13.68
N LYS A 44 1.53 5.45 -14.46
CA LYS A 44 2.48 5.19 -15.55
C LYS A 44 3.85 4.77 -15.02
N MET A 45 4.24 5.27 -13.85
CA MET A 45 5.47 4.86 -13.19
C MET A 45 5.37 3.41 -12.74
N ASN A 46 4.27 2.97 -12.11
CA ASN A 46 4.09 1.56 -11.74
C ASN A 46 4.24 0.58 -12.92
N ASP A 47 3.75 0.98 -14.11
CA ASP A 47 3.82 0.15 -15.31
C ASP A 47 5.18 0.24 -16.04
N SER A 48 6.09 1.10 -15.58
CA SER A 48 7.41 1.32 -16.19
C SER A 48 8.49 0.40 -15.59
N SER A 49 9.32 -0.17 -16.46
CA SER A 49 10.49 -0.97 -16.07
C SER A 49 11.60 -0.15 -15.39
N ASP A 50 11.57 1.18 -15.48
CA ASP A 50 12.57 2.08 -14.90
C ASP A 50 12.19 2.59 -13.50
N ASN A 51 11.12 2.06 -12.91
CA ASN A 51 10.57 2.60 -11.68
C ASN A 51 11.38 2.17 -10.44
N LEU A 52 11.58 3.06 -9.48
CA LEU A 52 12.30 2.77 -8.24
C LEU A 52 11.44 2.02 -7.21
N TYR A 53 10.11 2.13 -7.30
CA TYR A 53 9.18 1.42 -6.44
C TYR A 53 7.75 1.45 -7.02
N ALA A 54 6.94 0.42 -6.78
CA ALA A 54 5.51 0.46 -7.10
C ALA A 54 4.72 1.11 -5.95
N LEU A 55 3.75 1.97 -6.27
CA LEU A 55 2.86 2.63 -5.31
C LEU A 55 1.41 2.15 -5.50
N GLY A 56 0.72 1.83 -4.43
CA GLY A 56 -0.72 1.56 -4.41
C GLY A 56 -1.42 2.49 -3.43
N VAL A 57 -2.59 2.99 -3.81
CA VAL A 57 -3.39 3.89 -2.96
C VAL A 57 -4.74 3.25 -2.68
N TYR A 58 -5.04 3.06 -1.40
CA TYR A 58 -6.23 2.34 -0.94
C TYR A 58 -6.98 3.10 0.15
N ARG A 59 -8.20 2.63 0.43
CA ARG A 59 -9.02 3.09 1.54
C ARG A 59 -9.21 1.97 2.56
N ALA A 60 -9.05 2.33 3.82
CA ALA A 60 -9.46 1.53 4.96
C ALA A 60 -10.28 2.46 5.89
N GLY A 61 -11.57 2.16 6.04
CA GLY A 61 -12.55 3.04 6.66
C GLY A 61 -12.60 4.39 5.96
N ARG A 62 -12.23 5.44 6.68
CA ARG A 62 -12.14 6.82 6.15
C ARG A 62 -10.72 7.22 5.75
N ASP A 63 -9.73 6.41 6.10
CA ASP A 63 -8.33 6.72 5.93
C ASP A 63 -7.84 6.33 4.55
N LYS A 64 -6.88 7.10 4.04
CA LYS A 64 -6.11 6.76 2.85
C LYS A 64 -4.84 6.06 3.31
N VAL A 65 -4.53 4.93 2.70
CA VAL A 65 -3.34 4.12 3.00
C VAL A 65 -2.54 3.93 1.73
N TRP A 66 -1.23 4.04 1.84
CA TRP A 66 -0.28 3.75 0.78
C TRP A 66 0.34 2.38 1.00
N ILE A 67 0.55 1.65 -0.10
CA ILE A 67 1.34 0.43 -0.14
C ILE A 67 2.48 0.68 -1.13
N ILE A 68 3.71 0.56 -0.67
CA ILE A 68 4.91 0.82 -1.48
C ILE A 68 5.70 -0.48 -1.56
N ARG A 69 6.11 -0.90 -2.76
CA ARG A 69 7.03 -2.02 -2.99
C ARG A 69 8.31 -1.53 -3.63
N GLU A 70 9.44 -1.77 -2.98
CA GLU A 70 10.75 -1.43 -3.53
C GLU A 70 11.01 -2.20 -4.83
N HIS A 71 11.70 -1.60 -5.80
CA HIS A 71 11.91 -2.18 -7.13
C HIS A 71 12.63 -3.54 -7.10
N ASP A 72 13.49 -3.76 -6.12
CA ASP A 72 14.17 -5.05 -5.93
C ASP A 72 13.26 -6.15 -5.33
N GLY A 73 12.01 -5.81 -4.98
CA GLY A 73 11.03 -6.71 -4.39
C GLY A 73 11.38 -7.16 -2.97
N SER A 74 12.36 -6.52 -2.32
CA SER A 74 12.83 -6.89 -0.99
C SER A 74 11.75 -6.63 0.07
N ALA A 75 11.14 -5.44 0.01
CA ALA A 75 10.18 -4.94 0.98
C ALA A 75 8.86 -4.47 0.36
N THR A 76 7.78 -4.61 1.12
CA THR A 76 6.53 -3.89 0.89
C THR A 76 6.06 -3.24 2.17
N THR A 77 5.84 -1.95 2.14
CA THR A 77 5.49 -1.14 3.32
C THR A 77 4.08 -0.61 3.18
N VAL A 78 3.27 -0.81 4.22
CA VAL A 78 1.93 -0.24 4.36
C VAL A 78 2.00 0.90 5.37
N LEU A 79 1.57 2.09 4.96
CA LEU A 79 1.71 3.32 5.74
C LEU A 79 0.64 4.36 5.40
N TYR A 80 0.42 5.31 6.30
CA TYR A 80 -0.33 6.52 5.96
C TYR A 80 0.50 7.48 5.10
N PRO A 81 -0.13 8.32 4.26
CA PRO A 81 0.58 9.35 3.48
C PRO A 81 1.42 10.32 4.32
N ASP A 82 1.01 10.56 5.57
CA ASP A 82 1.69 11.45 6.52
C ASP A 82 2.87 10.75 7.25
N GLU A 83 2.96 9.43 7.16
CA GLU A 83 4.06 8.64 7.73
C GLU A 83 5.22 8.41 6.73
N TYR A 84 5.12 8.95 5.52
CA TYR A 84 6.14 8.91 4.46
C TYR A 84 6.98 10.19 4.47
#